data_AF-A0A9E2XES5-F1
#
_entry.id   AF-A0A9E2XES5-F1
#
_cell.length_a   1.000
_cell.length_b   1.000
_cell.length_c   1.000
_cell.angle_alpha   90.00
_cell.angle_beta   90.00
_cell.angle_gamma   90.00
#
_symmetry.space_group_name_H-M   'P 1'
#
loop_
_entity.id
_entity.type
_entity.pdbx_description
1 polymer ?
#
loop_
_entity_poly.entity_id
_entity_poly.type
_entity_poly.pdbx_seq_one_letter_code
_entity_poly.pdbx_strand_id
1 'polypeptide(L)' 'MGKLDGKITIVTGATSGIGRRTVEIFVAEGAKVVATGRREELGHSLEQ' A
#
# COMPACT_ATOMS: atom_id res chain seq x y z
N MET A 1 19.01 -3.65 -1.33
CA MET A 1 18.04 -2.76 -2.02
C MET A 1 16.82 -3.58 -2.38
N GLY A 2 15.62 -3.17 -1.97
CA GLY A 2 14.38 -3.81 -2.41
C GLY A 2 14.11 -3.54 -3.90
N LYS A 3 13.27 -4.35 -4.53
CA LYS A 3 12.94 -4.27 -5.96
C LYS A 3 12.24 -2.95 -6.34
N LEU A 4 11.62 -2.27 -5.38
CA LEU A 4 10.84 -1.05 -5.59
C LEU A 4 11.46 0.17 -4.92
N ASP A 5 12.74 0.09 -4.55
CA ASP A 5 13.42 1.18 -3.88
C ASP A 5 13.39 2.47 -4.72
N GLY A 6 13.02 3.58 -4.07
CA GLY A 6 12.87 4.89 -4.69
C GLY A 6 11.66 5.05 -5.61
N LYS A 7 10.77 4.05 -5.73
CA LYS A 7 9.56 4.15 -6.56
C LYS A 7 8.40 4.78 -5.79
N ILE A 8 7.55 5.51 -6.52
CA ILE A 8 6.25 5.98 -6.05
C ILE A 8 5.18 5.15 -6.75
N THR A 9 4.25 4.57 -5.99
CA THR A 9 3.23 3.64 -6.51
C THR A 9 1.84 3.99 -5.99
N ILE A 10 0.80 3.65 -6.78
CA ILE A 10 -0.61 3.77 -6.38
C ILE A 10 -1.21 2.37 -6.34
N VAL A 11 -1.86 2.01 -5.25
CA VAL A 11 -2.60 0.74 -5.10
C VAL A 11 -4.09 1.05 -4.89
N THR A 12 -4.93 0.59 -5.81
CA THR A 12 -6.40 0.70 -5.69
C THR A 12 -6.99 -0.56 -5.06
N GLY A 13 -8.12 -0.43 -4.36
CA GLY A 13 -8.68 -1.56 -3.58
C GLY A 13 -7.77 -2.00 -2.44
N ALA A 14 -6.95 -1.08 -1.92
CA ALA A 14 -5.86 -1.37 -0.98
C ALA A 14 -6.32 -1.76 0.43
N THR A 15 -7.60 -1.56 0.77
CA THR A 15 -8.10 -1.67 2.15
C THR A 15 -8.32 -3.10 2.64
N SER A 16 -8.12 -4.12 1.80
CA SER A 16 -8.34 -5.53 2.19
C SER A 16 -7.69 -6.53 1.23
N GLY A 17 -7.60 -7.80 1.64
CA GLY A 17 -7.22 -8.91 0.77
C GLY A 17 -5.89 -8.69 0.06
N ILE A 18 -5.87 -8.95 -1.25
CA ILE A 18 -4.67 -8.82 -2.09
C ILE A 18 -4.15 -7.38 -2.08
N GLY A 19 -5.03 -6.39 -2.22
CA GLY A 19 -4.63 -4.98 -2.27
C GLY A 19 -3.88 -4.55 -1.00
N ARG A 20 -4.36 -4.96 0.18
CA ARG A 20 -3.67 -4.71 1.45
C ARG A 20 -2.29 -5.37 1.46
N ARG A 21 -2.21 -6.65 1.09
CA ARG A 21 -0.94 -7.37 1.09
C ARG A 21 0.06 -6.79 0.07
N THR A 22 -0.44 -6.25 -1.04
CA THR A 22 0.37 -5.54 -2.03
C THR A 22 0.99 -4.27 -1.44
N VAL A 23 0.22 -3.46 -0.69
CA VAL A 23 0.76 -2.28 0.00
C VAL A 23 1.88 -2.69 0.96
N GLU A 24 1.64 -3.69 1.81
CA GLU A 24 2.62 -4.19 2.79
C GLU A 24 3.93 -4.63 2.13
N ILE A 25 3.85 -5.41 1.03
CA ILE A 25 5.03 -5.85 0.29
C ILE A 25 5.73 -4.67 -0.40
N PHE A 26 4.97 -3.74 -1.00
CA PHE A 26 5.56 -2.65 -1.77
C PHE A 26 6.31 -1.67 -0.87
N VAL A 27 5.78 -1.37 0.31
CA VAL A 27 6.47 -0.59 1.34
C VAL A 27 7.74 -1.30 1.79
N ALA A 28 7.67 -2.61 2.08
CA ALA A 28 8.83 -3.40 2.48
C ALA A 28 9.94 -3.44 1.40
N GLU A 29 9.56 -3.35 0.12
CA GLU A 29 10.49 -3.29 -1.02
C GLU A 29 11.03 -1.87 -1.29
N GLY A 30 10.68 -0.87 -0.47
CA GLY A 30 11.23 0.49 -0.53
C GLY A 30 10.38 1.50 -1.32
N ALA A 31 9.15 1.14 -1.68
CA ALA A 31 8.25 2.06 -2.38
C ALA A 31 7.58 3.06 -1.43
N LYS A 32 7.35 4.28 -1.91
CA LYS A 32 6.33 5.18 -1.35
C LYS A 32 4.99 4.83 -1.98
N VAL A 33 3.99 4.48 -1.17
CA VAL A 33 2.71 3.96 -1.66
C VAL A 33 1.58 4.93 -1.34
N VAL A 34 0.76 5.25 -2.33
CA VAL A 34 -0.56 5.87 -2.16
C VAL A 34 -1.62 4.77 -2.25
N ALA A 35 -2.34 4.54 -1.16
CA ALA A 35 -3.40 3.56 -1.09
C ALA A 35 -4.78 4.22 -1.28
N THR A 36 -5.70 3.57 -1.99
CA THR A 36 -7.09 4.04 -2.10
C THR A 36 -8.10 2.91 -1.93
N GLY A 37 -9.24 3.24 -1.32
CA GLY A 37 -10.40 2.38 -1.14
C GLY A 37 -11.61 3.19 -0.71
N ARG A 38 -12.81 2.58 -0.76
CA ARG A 38 -14.08 3.25 -0.43
C ARG A 38 -14.35 3.40 1.07
N ARG A 39 -13.73 2.54 1.88
CA ARG A 39 -13.97 2.46 3.33
C ARG A 39 -12.86 3.20 4.05
N GLU A 40 -13.15 4.42 4.45
CA GLU A 40 -12.18 5.33 5.07
C GLU A 40 -11.55 4.74 6.34
N GLU A 41 -12.36 4.15 7.23
CA GLU A 41 -11.88 3.52 8.47
C GLU A 41 -10.83 2.43 8.22
N LEU A 42 -11.03 1.59 7.19
CA LEU A 42 -10.05 0.59 6.80
C LEU A 42 -8.82 1.23 6.13
N GLY A 43 -8.98 2.36 5.46
CA GLY A 43 -7.87 3.15 4.93
C GLY A 43 -6.95 3.66 6.03
N HIS A 44 -7.51 4.26 7.08
CA HIS A 44 -6.77 4.74 8.26
C HIS A 44 -5.99 3.61 8.98
N SER A 45 -6.50 2.38 8.94
CA SER A 45 -5.79 1.22 9.50
C SER A 45 -4.49 0.84 8.77
N LEU A 46 -4.25 1.37 7.56
CA LEU A 46 -3.01 1.15 6.79
C LEU A 46 -1.89 2.14 7.15
N GLU A 47 -2.18 3.21 7.89
CA GLU A 47 -1.21 4.25 8.26
C GLU A 47 -0.45 3.93 9.56
N GLN A 48 -0.80 2.83 10.23
CA GLN A 48 -0.19 2.33 11.47
C GLN A 48 1.09 1.53 11.17
#